data_AF-A0A359F5D5-F1
#
_entry.id   AF-A0A359F5D5-F1
#
_cell.length_a   1.000
_cell.length_b   1.000
_cell.length_c   1.000
_cell.angle_alpha   90.00
_cell.angle_beta   90.00
_cell.angle_gamma   90.00
#
_symmetry.space_group_name_H-M   'P 1'
#
loop_
_entity.id
_entity.type
_entity.pdbx_description
1 polymer ?
#
loop_
_entity_poly.entity_id
_entity_poly.type
_entity_poly.pdbx_seq_one_letter_code
_entity_poly.pdbx_strand_id
1 'polypeptide(L)'
;EEPFEIASGRIEAGTISGMHFEIRGMVGEEARIIVEHVTRLRDEDAPNWPQGGGYRIEIEGEPCVRVELEVSSHNGDHNHAGCLATAMHVINAIPHVIAAEPGVLTYLDVPVYSARHLMA
;
A
#
# COMPACT_ATOMS: atom_id res chain seq x y z
N GLU A 1 -9.20 21.56 -13.07
CA GLU A 1 -9.11 22.55 -14.17
C GLU A 1 -8.29 23.80 -13.79
N GLU A 2 -7.28 23.67 -12.93
CA GLU A 2 -6.32 24.75 -12.66
C GLU A 2 -4.99 24.14 -12.22
N PRO A 3 -3.85 24.82 -12.44
CA PRO A 3 -2.57 24.34 -11.96
C PRO A 3 -2.45 24.46 -10.44
N PHE A 4 -1.69 23.56 -9.81
CA PHE A 4 -1.48 23.53 -8.37
C PHE A 4 -0.07 23.05 -8.01
N GLU A 5 0.37 23.30 -6.78
CA GLU A 5 1.70 22.93 -6.30
C GLU A 5 1.63 21.68 -5.41
N ILE A 6 2.55 20.75 -5.61
CA ILE A 6 2.83 19.64 -4.69
C ILE A 6 4.29 19.67 -4.25
N ALA A 7 4.66 18.82 -3.30
CA ALA A 7 6.03 18.77 -2.77
C ALA A 7 7.11 18.54 -3.86
N SER A 8 6.79 17.82 -4.93
CA SER A 8 7.70 17.55 -6.06
C SER A 8 7.65 18.59 -7.18
N GLY A 9 6.84 19.64 -7.05
CA GLY A 9 6.72 20.74 -8.01
C GLY A 9 5.30 21.00 -8.50
N ARG A 10 5.20 21.86 -9.52
CA ARG A 10 3.94 22.32 -10.08
C ARG A 10 3.31 21.29 -11.01
N ILE A 11 2.01 21.08 -10.85
CA ILE A 11 1.16 20.28 -11.73
C ILE A 11 0.37 21.24 -12.61
N GLU A 12 0.60 21.18 -13.92
CA GLU A 12 -0.08 22.05 -14.87
C GLU A 12 -1.50 21.58 -15.21
N ALA A 13 -2.37 22.52 -15.57
CA ALA A 13 -3.72 22.17 -16.01
C ALA A 13 -3.70 21.25 -17.24
N GLY A 14 -4.55 20.22 -17.23
CA GLY A 14 -4.60 19.21 -18.30
C GLY A 14 -3.52 18.12 -18.19
N THR A 15 -2.70 18.13 -17.14
CA THR A 15 -1.77 17.03 -16.83
C THR A 15 -2.38 16.04 -15.82
N ILE A 16 -1.61 15.01 -15.45
CA ILE A 16 -2.10 13.88 -14.65
C ILE A 16 -2.13 14.26 -13.17
N SER A 17 -3.31 14.21 -12.55
CA SER A 17 -3.50 14.42 -11.10
C SER A 17 -3.83 13.16 -10.32
N GLY A 18 -3.88 12.00 -10.98
CA GLY A 18 -4.13 10.73 -10.34
C GLY A 18 -3.90 9.55 -11.28
N MET A 19 -3.79 8.36 -10.69
CA MET A 19 -3.60 7.09 -11.37
C MET A 19 -4.46 6.03 -10.69
N HIS A 20 -5.22 5.31 -11.51
CA HIS A 20 -6.01 4.16 -11.11
C HIS A 20 -5.69 3.01 -12.04
N PHE A 21 -5.18 1.91 -11.47
CA PHE A 21 -4.87 0.72 -12.24
C PHE A 21 -5.15 -0.55 -11.42
N GLU A 22 -5.26 -1.66 -12.13
CA GLU A 22 -5.39 -2.99 -11.55
C GLU A 22 -4.31 -3.93 -12.09
N ILE A 23 -3.80 -4.79 -11.22
CA ILE A 23 -3.01 -5.95 -11.58
C ILE A 23 -3.85 -7.19 -11.32
N ARG A 24 -4.06 -8.02 -12.36
CA ARG A 24 -4.92 -9.21 -12.29
C ARG A 24 -4.08 -10.48 -12.44
N GLY A 25 -4.05 -11.28 -11.38
CA GLY A 25 -3.55 -12.64 -11.38
C GLY A 25 -4.61 -13.59 -11.93
N MET A 26 -4.34 -14.16 -13.11
CA MET A 26 -5.28 -15.01 -13.84
C MET A 26 -5.05 -16.50 -13.53
N VAL A 27 -6.13 -17.26 -13.38
CA VAL A 27 -6.12 -18.74 -13.39
C VAL A 27 -7.03 -19.19 -14.53
N GLY A 28 -6.43 -19.64 -15.63
CA GLY A 28 -7.15 -19.80 -16.89
C GLY A 28 -7.61 -18.45 -17.41
N GLU A 29 -8.90 -18.33 -17.72
CA GLU A 29 -9.52 -17.09 -18.24
C GLU A 29 -10.12 -16.20 -17.13
N GLU A 30 -10.01 -16.61 -15.86
CA GLU A 30 -10.63 -15.93 -14.73
C GLU A 30 -9.60 -15.22 -13.84
N ALA A 31 -9.86 -13.96 -13.49
CA ALA A 31 -9.05 -13.23 -12.52
C ALA A 31 -9.36 -13.74 -11.11
N ARG A 32 -8.34 -14.23 -10.39
CA ARG A 32 -8.47 -14.76 -9.02
C ARG A 32 -7.87 -13.88 -7.95
N ILE A 33 -6.89 -13.05 -8.33
CA ILE A 33 -6.26 -12.08 -7.44
C ILE A 33 -6.27 -10.75 -8.18
N ILE A 34 -6.87 -9.73 -7.58
CA ILE A 34 -6.95 -8.40 -8.15
C ILE A 34 -6.33 -7.44 -7.15
N VAL A 35 -5.26 -6.77 -7.55
CA VAL A 35 -4.65 -5.70 -6.76
C VAL A 35 -4.99 -4.39 -7.47
N GLU A 36 -5.89 -3.63 -6.88
CA GLU A 36 -6.26 -2.29 -7.33
C GLU A 36 -5.41 -1.25 -6.59
N HIS A 37 -4.92 -0.25 -7.31
CA HIS A 37 -4.21 0.88 -6.72
C HIS A 37 -4.82 2.18 -7.22
N VAL A 38 -5.25 3.01 -6.27
CA VAL A 38 -5.77 4.36 -6.53
C VAL A 38 -4.87 5.36 -5.83
N THR A 39 -4.29 6.29 -6.59
CA THR A 39 -3.54 7.42 -6.05
C THR A 39 -4.00 8.69 -6.74
N ARG A 40 -4.28 9.72 -5.95
CA ARG A 40 -4.68 11.04 -6.40
C ARG A 40 -3.86 12.09 -5.65
N LEU A 41 -3.64 13.24 -6.28
CA LEU A 41 -2.88 14.33 -5.67
C LEU A 41 -3.74 15.21 -4.74
N ARG A 42 -5.06 15.24 -4.97
CA ARG A 42 -6.05 15.93 -4.12
C ARG A 42 -7.29 15.05 -3.95
N ASP A 43 -8.01 15.21 -2.85
CA ASP A 43 -9.15 14.35 -2.53
C ASP A 43 -10.30 14.47 -3.55
N GLU A 44 -10.48 15.66 -4.12
CA GLU A 44 -11.49 15.92 -5.15
C GLU A 44 -11.13 15.41 -6.54
N ASP A 45 -9.88 14.99 -6.78
CA ASP A 45 -9.46 14.46 -8.08
C ASP A 45 -10.07 13.07 -8.33
N ALA A 46 -10.70 12.92 -9.50
CA ALA A 46 -11.41 11.70 -9.93
C ALA A 46 -12.46 11.20 -8.90
N PRO A 47 -13.51 11.98 -8.62
CA PRO A 47 -14.52 11.67 -7.60
C PRO A 47 -15.35 10.41 -7.91
N ASN A 48 -15.32 9.96 -9.16
CA ASN A 48 -15.98 8.75 -9.63
C ASN A 48 -15.16 7.46 -9.43
N TRP A 49 -13.91 7.55 -8.98
CA TRP A 49 -13.09 6.39 -8.61
C TRP A 49 -13.44 5.89 -7.20
N PRO A 50 -12.99 4.67 -6.82
CA PRO A 50 -13.11 4.20 -5.44
C PRO A 50 -12.56 5.22 -4.42
N GLN A 51 -13.35 5.46 -3.37
CA GLN A 51 -13.06 6.44 -2.33
C GLN A 51 -12.56 5.78 -1.04
N GLY A 52 -12.01 6.59 -0.14
CA GLY A 52 -11.37 6.17 1.11
C GLY A 52 -9.84 6.21 1.03
N GLY A 53 -9.20 6.00 2.18
CA GLY A 53 -7.75 5.88 2.33
C GLY A 53 -7.35 4.52 2.91
N GLY A 54 -6.05 4.22 2.87
CA GLY A 54 -5.51 2.97 3.41
C GLY A 54 -5.67 1.78 2.47
N TYR A 55 -5.86 0.60 3.05
CA TYR A 55 -5.87 -0.69 2.35
C TYR A 55 -7.20 -1.40 2.59
N ARG A 56 -7.79 -1.92 1.51
CA ARG A 56 -8.96 -2.79 1.56
C ARG A 56 -8.59 -4.16 1.04
N ILE A 57 -8.91 -5.20 1.80
CA ILE A 57 -8.66 -6.58 1.43
C ILE A 57 -10.00 -7.30 1.48
N GLU A 58 -10.42 -7.85 0.35
CA GLU A 58 -11.65 -8.61 0.20
C GLU A 58 -11.31 -10.01 -0.31
N ILE A 59 -11.70 -11.02 0.45
CA ILE A 59 -11.52 -12.43 0.11
C ILE A 59 -12.92 -13.03 0.00
N GLU A 60 -13.32 -13.35 -1.21
CA GLU A 60 -14.56 -14.08 -1.49
C GLU A 60 -14.31 -15.59 -1.38
N GLY A 61 -15.17 -16.31 -0.66
CA GLY A 61 -15.03 -17.74 -0.42
C GLY A 61 -15.89 -18.22 0.73
N GLU A 62 -15.42 -19.24 1.44
CA GLU A 62 -16.04 -19.71 2.67
C GLU A 62 -14.93 -19.95 3.73
N PRO A 63 -14.79 -19.07 4.74
CA PRO A 63 -15.58 -17.85 4.95
C PRO A 63 -15.19 -16.71 4.00
N CYS A 64 -16.13 -15.79 3.75
CA CYS A 64 -15.81 -14.48 3.19
C CYS A 64 -15.15 -13.57 4.24
N VAL A 65 -14.13 -12.82 3.85
CA VAL A 65 -13.39 -11.90 4.74
C VAL A 65 -13.29 -10.52 4.10
N ARG A 66 -13.58 -9.47 4.87
CA ARG A 66 -13.31 -8.08 4.49
C ARG A 66 -12.51 -7.39 5.59
N VAL A 67 -11.43 -6.72 5.20
CA VAL A 67 -10.57 -5.93 6.07
C VAL A 67 -10.40 -4.54 5.48
N GLU A 68 -10.59 -3.52 6.31
CA GLU A 68 -10.20 -2.14 6.02
C GLU A 68 -9.14 -1.73 7.04
N LEU A 69 -7.99 -1.27 6.54
CA LEU A 69 -6.82 -0.95 7.34
C LEU A 69 -6.31 0.44 6.96
N GLU A 70 -6.28 1.35 7.93
CA GLU A 70 -5.66 2.66 7.79
C GLU A 70 -4.46 2.78 8.71
N VAL A 71 -3.39 3.40 8.22
CA VAL A 71 -2.18 3.67 9.00
C VAL A 71 -2.11 5.17 9.24
N SER A 72 -1.99 5.57 10.51
CA SER A 72 -1.94 6.98 10.92
C SER A 72 -0.76 7.22 11.86
N SER A 73 -0.41 8.50 12.05
CA SER A 73 0.65 8.94 12.93
C SER A 73 0.26 10.23 13.62
N HIS A 74 0.66 10.41 14.88
CA HIS A 74 0.52 11.70 15.57
C HIS A 74 1.54 12.75 15.07
N ASN A 75 2.55 12.33 14.32
CA ASN A 75 3.66 13.17 13.87
C ASN A 75 3.57 13.57 12.40
N GLY A 76 2.49 13.20 11.70
CA GLY A 76 2.31 13.50 10.28
C GLY A 76 1.01 12.95 9.73
N ASP A 77 0.83 13.06 8.42
CA ASP A 77 -0.34 12.55 7.71
C ASP A 77 -0.25 11.02 7.45
N HIS A 78 -1.22 10.50 6.68
CA HIS A 78 -1.25 9.10 6.27
C HIS A 78 -0.01 8.70 5.47
N ASN A 79 0.58 9.62 4.69
CA ASN A 79 1.75 9.35 3.86
C ASN A 79 2.99 9.20 4.75
N HIS A 80 3.16 10.08 5.74
CA HIS A 80 4.18 9.92 6.77
C HIS A 80 4.05 8.57 7.48
N ALA A 81 2.83 8.21 7.88
CA ALA A 81 2.55 6.95 8.56
C ALA A 81 2.85 5.73 7.67
N GLY A 82 2.48 5.77 6.38
CA GLY A 82 2.77 4.73 5.39
C GLY A 82 4.27 4.56 5.10
N CYS A 83 5.01 5.67 4.96
CA CYS A 83 6.46 5.66 4.81
C CYS A 83 7.14 5.06 6.05
N LEU A 84 6.69 5.43 7.25
CA LEU A 84 7.19 4.87 8.49
C LEU A 84 6.93 3.36 8.56
N ALA A 85 5.71 2.91 8.25
CA ALA A 85 5.36 1.48 8.21
C ALA A 85 6.24 0.69 7.24
N THR A 86 6.51 1.26 6.05
CA THR A 86 7.43 0.67 5.06
C THR A 86 8.84 0.52 5.63
N ALA A 87 9.38 1.56 6.26
CA ALA A 87 10.71 1.51 6.87
C ALA A 87 10.77 0.51 8.04
N MET A 88 9.77 0.51 8.91
CA MET A 88 9.65 -0.45 10.02
C MET A 88 9.67 -1.88 9.51
N HIS A 89 8.98 -2.16 8.41
CA HIS A 89 8.94 -3.50 7.82
C HIS A 89 10.34 -3.99 7.45
N VAL A 90 11.15 -3.16 6.78
CA VAL A 90 12.54 -3.51 6.43
C VAL A 90 13.41 -3.71 7.66
N ILE A 91 13.32 -2.81 8.65
CA ILE A 91 14.13 -2.89 9.88
C ILE A 91 13.81 -4.16 10.67
N ASN A 92 12.53 -4.50 10.82
CA ASN A 92 12.09 -5.68 11.55
C ASN A 92 12.45 -6.99 10.82
N ALA A 93 12.68 -6.94 9.50
CA ALA A 93 13.14 -8.09 8.72
C ALA A 93 14.62 -8.46 8.95
N ILE A 94 15.46 -7.50 9.38
CA ILE A 94 16.93 -7.66 9.43
C ILE A 94 17.36 -8.94 10.16
N PRO A 95 16.88 -9.26 11.38
CA PRO A 95 17.31 -10.48 12.08
C PRO A 95 16.94 -11.76 11.32
N HIS A 96 15.82 -11.74 10.60
CA HIS A 96 15.34 -12.88 9.81
C HIS A 96 16.18 -13.07 8.54
N VAL A 97 16.56 -11.98 7.87
CA VAL A 97 17.44 -12.02 6.70
C VAL A 97 18.85 -12.49 7.09
N ILE A 98 19.40 -12.03 8.22
CA ILE A 98 20.71 -12.47 8.71
C ILE A 98 20.74 -13.97 9.00
N ALA A 99 19.63 -14.52 9.53
CA ALA A 99 19.53 -15.93 9.90
C ALA A 99 19.19 -16.86 8.72
N ALA A 100 18.90 -16.33 7.54
CA ALA A 100 18.46 -17.10 6.39
C ALA A 100 19.65 -17.64 5.57
N GLU A 101 19.39 -18.70 4.79
CA GLU A 101 20.36 -19.24 3.84
C GLU A 101 20.66 -18.22 2.72
N PRO A 102 21.87 -18.20 2.15
CA PRO A 102 22.21 -17.31 1.05
C PRO A 102 21.32 -17.53 -0.19
N GLY A 103 20.81 -16.44 -0.76
CA GLY A 103 19.99 -16.49 -1.97
C GLY A 103 19.05 -15.28 -2.09
N VAL A 104 18.20 -15.30 -3.12
CA VAL A 104 17.08 -14.36 -3.23
C VAL A 104 15.89 -14.99 -2.53
N LEU A 105 15.42 -14.34 -1.46
CA LEU A 105 14.27 -14.76 -0.69
C LEU A 105 13.07 -13.87 -0.99
N THR A 106 11.89 -14.42 -0.79
CA THR A 106 10.60 -13.73 -0.87
C THR A 106 9.91 -13.74 0.49
N TYR A 107 8.79 -13.04 0.62
CA TYR A 107 7.96 -13.08 1.82
C TYR A 107 7.42 -14.48 2.17
N LEU A 108 7.42 -15.41 1.21
CA LEU A 108 6.99 -16.78 1.46
C LEU A 108 8.09 -17.64 2.10
N ASP A 109 9.34 -17.17 2.09
CA ASP A 109 10.51 -17.92 2.57
C ASP A 109 10.92 -17.52 3.99
N VAL A 110 10.35 -16.43 4.53
CA VAL A 110 10.63 -15.92 5.88
C VAL A 110 9.37 -15.99 6.76
N PRO A 111 9.51 -16.20 8.09
CA PRO A 111 8.36 -16.19 8.99
C PRO A 111 7.63 -14.84 8.94
N VAL A 112 6.32 -14.83 9.18
CA VAL A 112 5.61 -13.60 9.50
C VAL A 112 6.21 -13.03 10.78
N TYR A 113 6.77 -11.82 10.70
CA TYR A 113 7.43 -11.14 11.82
C TYR A 113 6.67 -9.87 12.22
N SER A 114 6.86 -9.49 13.49
CA SER A 114 6.31 -8.28 14.08
C SER A 114 7.43 -7.42 14.66
N ALA A 115 7.08 -6.19 15.02
CA ALA A 115 8.00 -5.28 15.71
C ALA A 115 8.38 -5.83 17.09
N ARG A 116 9.64 -5.63 17.49
CA ARG A 116 10.16 -6.00 18.81
C ARG A 116 10.36 -4.75 19.66
N HIS A 117 10.29 -4.89 20.98
CA HIS A 117 10.61 -3.85 21.97
C HIS A 117 9.75 -2.57 21.92
N LEU A 118 8.53 -2.63 21.36
CA LEU A 118 7.63 -1.45 21.29
C LEU A 118 7.16 -0.93 22.66
N MET A 119 7.18 -1.77 23.70
CA MET A 119 6.68 -1.47 25.04
C MET A 119 7.78 -1.53 26.12
N ALA A 120 9.05 -1.66 25.73
CA ALA A 120 10.18 -1.91 26.62
C ALA A 120 11.00 -0.64 26.90
#